data_AF-A0A2J9E188-F1
#
_entry.id   AF-A0A2J9E188-F1
#
_cell.length_a   1.000
_cell.length_b   1.000
_cell.length_c   1.000
_cell.angle_alpha   90.00
_cell.angle_beta   90.00
_cell.angle_gamma   90.00
#
_symmetry.space_group_name_H-M   'P 1'
#
loop_
_entity.id
_entity.type
_entity.pdbx_description
1 polymer ?
#
loop_
_entity_poly.entity_id
_entity_poly.type
_entity_poly.pdbx_seq_one_letter_code
_entity_poly.pdbx_strand_id
1 'polypeptide(L)'
;MKKQNTGVGLGFNIISALLAFMLWGSWAYYVNAGAETRLISALTQGFASFCITLVLVRMVTYIFNRLPPSPLRVVLPALLSVSVTGCALILAHTLARTSNIVYTIAPALTVAFIFCVFTALKLQKLAAHEKDDHV
;
A
#
# COMPACT_ATOMS: atom_id res chain seq x y z
N MET A 1 -18.98 24.12 5.90
CA MET A 1 -18.24 22.85 5.73
C MET A 1 -17.99 22.60 4.24
N LYS A 2 -16.89 23.17 3.67
CA LYS A 2 -16.50 22.87 2.29
C LYS A 2 -15.76 21.52 2.32
N LYS A 3 -16.40 20.47 1.80
CA LYS A 3 -15.76 19.18 1.57
C LYS A 3 -14.69 19.40 0.49
N GLN A 4 -13.47 19.72 0.89
CA GLN A 4 -12.35 19.83 -0.05
C GLN A 4 -12.22 18.48 -0.75
N ASN A 5 -12.58 18.45 -2.04
CA ASN A 5 -12.48 17.27 -2.87
C ASN A 5 -11.01 17.09 -3.25
N THR A 6 -10.17 16.67 -2.30
CA THR A 6 -8.77 16.30 -2.51
C THR A 6 -8.63 14.91 -3.13
N GLY A 7 -9.67 14.45 -3.83
CA GLY A 7 -9.65 13.19 -4.55
C GLY A 7 -8.69 13.30 -5.72
N VAL A 8 -7.51 12.69 -5.59
CA VAL A 8 -6.62 12.48 -6.73
C VAL A 8 -7.45 11.80 -7.83
N GLY A 9 -7.43 12.37 -9.03
CA GLY A 9 -8.35 11.98 -10.10
C GLY A 9 -8.31 10.48 -10.37
N LEU A 10 -9.46 9.89 -10.76
CA LEU A 10 -9.56 8.45 -11.05
C LEU A 10 -8.46 7.99 -12.01
N GLY A 11 -8.18 8.77 -13.06
CA GLY A 11 -7.10 8.48 -14.01
C GLY A 11 -5.73 8.37 -13.35
N PHE A 12 -5.39 9.25 -12.40
CA PHE A 12 -4.12 9.17 -11.68
C PHE A 12 -4.03 7.89 -10.84
N ASN A 13 -5.11 7.51 -10.15
CA ASN A 13 -5.13 6.29 -9.34
C ASN A 13 -4.98 5.04 -10.20
N ILE A 14 -5.65 4.99 -11.36
CA ILE A 14 -5.54 3.87 -12.30
C ILE A 14 -4.15 3.81 -12.91
N ILE A 15 -3.58 4.93 -13.35
CA ILE A 15 -2.20 4.98 -13.88
C ILE A 15 -1.21 4.51 -12.82
N SER A 16 -1.34 5.00 -11.58
CA SER A 16 -0.48 4.57 -10.47
C SER A 16 -0.59 3.07 -10.22
N ALA A 17 -1.81 2.52 -10.25
CA ALA A 17 -2.04 1.09 -10.05
C ALA A 17 -1.49 0.24 -11.21
N LEU A 18 -1.58 0.71 -12.46
CA LEU A 18 -0.98 0.06 -13.63
C LEU A 18 0.54 0.08 -13.57
N LEU A 19 1.15 1.20 -13.18
CA LEU A 19 2.59 1.30 -12.97
C LEU A 19 3.04 0.36 -11.84
N ALA A 20 2.29 0.30 -10.74
CA ALA A 20 2.57 -0.65 -9.66
C ALA A 20 2.44 -2.11 -10.13
N PHE A 21 1.43 -2.42 -10.95
CA PHE A 21 1.28 -3.74 -11.58
C PHE A 21 2.53 -4.11 -12.39
N MET A 22 2.94 -3.21 -13.29
CA MET A 22 4.07 -3.45 -14.19
C MET A 22 5.38 -3.58 -13.41
N LEU A 23 5.64 -2.67 -12.48
CA LEU A 23 6.86 -2.65 -11.69
C LEU A 23 7.00 -3.92 -10.83
N TRP A 24 5.99 -4.21 -10.01
CA TRP A 24 6.08 -5.31 -9.05
C TRP A 24 5.86 -6.67 -9.70
N GLY A 25 5.06 -6.75 -10.77
CA GLY A 25 4.96 -7.95 -11.59
C GLY A 25 6.28 -8.29 -12.28
N SER A 26 6.96 -7.30 -12.85
CA SER A 26 8.29 -7.49 -13.47
C SER A 26 9.34 -7.91 -12.44
N TRP A 27 9.31 -7.32 -11.24
CA TRP A 27 10.18 -7.72 -10.13
C TRP A 27 9.98 -9.20 -9.74
N ALA A 28 8.72 -9.60 -9.56
CA ALA A 28 8.37 -10.98 -9.22
C ALA A 28 8.78 -11.98 -10.32
N TYR A 29 8.66 -11.58 -11.60
CA TYR A 29 9.15 -12.38 -12.72
C TYR A 29 10.66 -12.59 -12.66
N TYR A 30 11.41 -11.50 -12.39
CA TYR A 30 12.87 -11.52 -12.30
C TYR A 30 13.37 -12.37 -11.12
N VAL A 31 12.81 -12.18 -9.92
CA VAL A 31 13.22 -12.89 -8.70
C VAL A 31 12.91 -14.40 -8.77
N ASN A 32 11.89 -14.79 -9.52
CA ASN A 32 11.54 -16.19 -9.72
C ASN A 32 12.02 -16.72 -11.08
N ALA A 33 13.04 -16.10 -11.69
CA ALA A 33 13.66 -16.62 -12.90
C ALA A 33 14.16 -18.06 -12.66
N GLY A 34 13.81 -18.98 -13.56
CA GLY A 34 14.11 -20.41 -13.44
C GLY A 34 13.04 -21.25 -12.77
N ALA A 35 12.03 -20.64 -12.12
CA ALA A 35 10.86 -21.37 -11.63
C ALA A 35 9.80 -21.52 -12.74
N GLU A 36 9.15 -22.68 -12.80
CA GLU A 36 7.98 -22.90 -13.68
C GLU A 36 6.83 -21.94 -13.35
N THR A 37 6.73 -21.52 -12.09
CA THR A 37 5.68 -20.63 -11.58
C THR A 37 6.00 -19.14 -11.77
N ARG A 38 7.09 -18.78 -12.46
CA ARG A 38 7.53 -17.37 -12.61
C ARG A 38 6.46 -16.42 -13.17
N LEU A 39 5.71 -16.88 -14.17
CA LEU A 39 4.67 -16.07 -14.82
C LEU A 39 3.47 -15.88 -13.89
N ILE A 40 3.08 -16.94 -13.19
CA ILE A 40 2.00 -16.90 -12.21
C ILE A 40 2.39 -15.95 -11.07
N SER A 41 3.63 -16.06 -10.55
CA SER A 41 4.14 -15.13 -9.53
C SER A 41 4.12 -13.67 -10.00
N ALA A 42 4.50 -13.41 -11.26
CA ALA A 42 4.46 -12.07 -11.84
C ALA A 42 3.03 -11.50 -11.89
N LEU A 43 2.07 -12.28 -12.38
CA LEU A 43 0.68 -11.87 -12.47
C LEU A 43 0.05 -11.70 -11.07
N THR A 44 0.33 -12.61 -10.14
CA THR A 44 -0.12 -12.52 -8.75
C THR A 44 0.38 -11.25 -8.08
N GLN A 45 1.69 -10.97 -8.16
CA GLN A 45 2.29 -9.79 -7.54
C GLN A 45 1.80 -8.50 -8.20
N GLY A 46 1.73 -8.48 -9.53
CA GLY A 46 1.23 -7.32 -10.28
C GLY A 46 -0.22 -7.01 -9.92
N PHE A 47 -1.09 -8.01 -9.94
CA PHE A 47 -2.51 -7.84 -9.63
C PHE A 47 -2.74 -7.42 -8.17
N ALA A 48 -2.03 -8.05 -7.24
CA ALA A 48 -2.10 -7.65 -5.83
C ALA A 48 -1.64 -6.19 -5.65
N SER A 49 -0.55 -5.80 -6.31
CA SER A 49 -0.02 -4.42 -6.25
C SER A 49 -0.98 -3.39 -6.85
N PHE A 50 -1.66 -3.75 -7.94
CA PHE A 50 -2.75 -2.95 -8.53
C PHE A 50 -3.86 -2.72 -7.51
N CYS A 51 -4.40 -3.80 -6.91
CA CYS A 51 -5.47 -3.71 -5.92
C CYS A 51 -5.06 -2.91 -4.69
N ILE A 52 -3.87 -3.19 -4.12
CA ILE A 52 -3.34 -2.48 -2.96
C ILE A 52 -3.23 -0.99 -3.25
N THR A 53 -2.70 -0.59 -4.41
CA THR A 53 -2.55 0.83 -4.79
C THR A 53 -3.89 1.57 -4.78
N LEU A 54 -4.98 0.91 -5.22
CA LEU A 54 -6.30 1.52 -5.23
C LEU A 54 -6.91 1.72 -3.83
N VAL A 55 -6.54 0.90 -2.84
CA VAL A 55 -7.20 0.90 -1.52
C VAL A 55 -6.32 1.39 -0.38
N LEU A 56 -4.99 1.41 -0.53
CA LEU A 56 -4.04 1.63 0.56
C LEU A 56 -4.24 2.98 1.25
N VAL A 57 -4.36 4.08 0.49
CA VAL A 57 -4.58 5.42 1.06
C VAL A 57 -5.88 5.48 1.84
N ARG A 58 -6.95 4.82 1.36
CA ARG A 58 -8.25 4.77 2.04
C ARG A 58 -8.12 4.01 3.36
N MET A 59 -7.42 2.89 3.36
CA MET A 59 -7.18 2.08 4.55
C MET A 59 -6.37 2.85 5.60
N VAL A 60 -5.26 3.47 5.21
CA VAL A 60 -4.43 4.30 6.12
C VAL A 60 -5.25 5.44 6.72
N THR A 61 -6.00 6.17 5.87
CA THR A 61 -6.84 7.29 6.32
C THR A 61 -7.94 6.83 7.27
N TYR A 62 -8.57 5.70 6.96
CA TYR A 62 -9.61 5.10 7.81
C TYR A 62 -9.07 4.76 9.20
N ILE A 63 -7.92 4.09 9.28
CA ILE A 63 -7.30 3.71 10.56
C ILE A 63 -6.84 4.98 11.31
N PHE A 64 -6.18 5.93 10.63
CA PHE A 64 -5.71 7.19 11.20
C PHE A 64 -6.83 7.98 11.90
N ASN A 65 -8.02 8.03 11.29
CA ASN A 65 -9.17 8.77 11.81
C ASN A 65 -9.84 8.12 13.02
N ARG A 66 -9.56 6.84 13.31
CA ARG A 66 -10.09 6.12 14.48
C ARG A 66 -9.18 6.18 15.70
N LEU A 67 -7.96 6.70 15.54
CA LEU A 67 -6.98 6.77 16.60
C LEU A 67 -7.01 8.14 17.32
N PRO A 68 -6.83 8.15 18.65
CA PRO A 68 -6.74 9.39 19.41
C PRO A 68 -5.47 10.19 19.04
N PRO A 69 -5.41 11.49 19.36
CA PRO A 69 -4.21 12.30 19.16
C PRO A 69 -3.02 11.73 19.96
N SER A 70 -2.08 11.11 19.25
CA SER A 70 -0.90 10.43 19.83
C SER A 70 0.16 10.23 18.73
N PRO A 71 1.46 10.14 19.07
CA PRO A 71 2.50 9.73 18.12
C PRO A 71 2.19 8.38 17.44
N LEU A 72 1.47 7.49 18.12
CA LEU A 72 1.02 6.21 17.56
C LEU A 72 0.11 6.37 16.34
N ARG A 73 -0.52 7.53 16.18
CA ARG A 73 -1.40 7.87 15.06
C ARG A 73 -0.67 7.88 13.71
N VAL A 74 0.67 7.92 13.70
CA VAL A 74 1.48 7.81 12.47
C VAL A 74 1.89 6.37 12.18
N VAL A 75 2.44 5.69 13.18
CA VAL A 75 3.07 4.37 12.99
C VAL A 75 2.01 3.26 12.90
N LEU A 76 0.96 3.34 13.72
CA LEU A 76 -0.03 2.27 13.83
C LEU A 76 -0.87 2.07 12.55
N PRO A 77 -1.34 3.12 11.84
CA PRO A 77 -1.98 2.94 10.54
C PRO A 77 -1.06 2.27 9.51
N ALA A 78 0.23 2.61 9.51
CA ALA A 78 1.20 2.02 8.59
C ALA A 78 1.44 0.54 8.88
N LEU A 79 1.69 0.19 10.15
CA LEU A 79 1.87 -1.20 10.57
C LEU A 79 0.65 -2.05 10.23
N LEU A 80 -0.54 -1.63 10.65
CA LEU A 80 -1.76 -2.40 10.41
C LEU A 80 -2.05 -2.55 8.91
N SER A 81 -1.89 -1.48 8.13
CA SER A 81 -2.10 -1.50 6.68
C SER A 81 -1.16 -2.50 5.99
N VAL A 82 0.13 -2.45 6.32
CA VAL A 82 1.14 -3.32 5.70
C VAL A 82 1.04 -4.75 6.21
N SER A 83 0.66 -4.98 7.46
CA SER A 83 0.41 -6.33 7.98
C SER A 83 -0.77 -6.97 7.26
N VAL A 84 -1.88 -6.25 7.07
CA VAL A 84 -3.05 -6.79 6.35
C VAL A 84 -2.70 -7.11 4.90
N THR A 85 -2.06 -6.19 4.18
CA THR A 85 -1.67 -6.42 2.78
C THR A 85 -0.57 -7.46 2.64
N GLY A 86 0.37 -7.52 3.58
CA GLY A 86 1.42 -8.53 3.66
C GLY A 86 0.87 -9.93 3.88
N CYS A 87 -0.07 -10.11 4.81
CA CYS A 87 -0.76 -11.39 5.00
C CYS A 87 -1.50 -11.83 3.73
N ALA A 88 -2.21 -10.90 3.07
CA ALA A 88 -2.90 -11.19 1.82
C ALA A 88 -1.93 -11.59 0.70
N LEU A 89 -0.78 -10.91 0.59
CA LEU A 89 0.27 -11.22 -0.37
C LEU A 89 0.91 -12.59 -0.11
N ILE A 90 1.25 -12.90 1.14
CA ILE A 90 1.79 -14.22 1.52
C ILE A 90 0.80 -15.32 1.13
N LEU A 91 -0.48 -15.15 1.45
CA LEU A 91 -1.52 -16.12 1.10
C LEU A 91 -1.63 -16.28 -0.43
N ALA A 92 -1.71 -15.17 -1.17
CA ALA A 92 -1.81 -15.19 -2.62
C ALA A 92 -0.61 -15.91 -3.27
N HIS A 93 0.61 -15.63 -2.80
CA HIS A 93 1.83 -16.28 -3.31
C HIS A 93 1.96 -17.74 -2.89
N THR A 94 1.44 -18.10 -1.72
CA THR A 94 1.37 -19.50 -1.26
C THR A 94 0.42 -20.30 -2.18
N LEU A 95 -0.76 -19.75 -2.48
CA LEU A 95 -1.72 -20.36 -3.42
C LEU A 95 -1.15 -20.44 -4.85
N ALA A 96 -0.39 -19.42 -5.26
CA ALA A 96 0.30 -19.37 -6.55
C ALA A 96 1.56 -20.27 -6.62
N ARG A 97 1.94 -20.95 -5.53
CA ARG A 97 3.15 -21.79 -5.42
C ARG A 97 4.41 -21.04 -5.89
N THR A 98 4.55 -19.80 -5.44
CA THR A 98 5.72 -18.97 -5.74
C THR A 98 6.94 -19.50 -4.99
N SER A 99 8.05 -19.71 -5.69
CA SER A 99 9.27 -20.30 -5.09
C SER A 99 9.90 -19.39 -4.03
N ASN A 100 10.06 -18.10 -4.35
CA ASN A 100 10.79 -17.15 -3.51
C ASN A 100 9.87 -16.06 -2.93
N ILE A 101 8.90 -16.44 -2.09
CA ILE A 101 7.85 -15.53 -1.58
C ILE A 101 8.45 -14.28 -0.90
N VAL A 102 9.41 -14.47 0.03
CA VAL A 102 9.99 -13.38 0.81
C VAL A 102 10.64 -12.33 -0.10
N TYR A 103 11.51 -12.77 -1.02
CA TYR A 103 12.18 -11.88 -1.97
C TYR A 103 11.22 -11.25 -2.97
N THR A 104 10.10 -11.90 -3.27
CA THR A 104 9.05 -11.40 -4.16
C THR A 104 8.31 -10.21 -3.53
N ILE A 105 7.96 -10.29 -2.24
CA ILE A 105 7.07 -9.31 -1.60
C ILE A 105 7.79 -8.26 -0.74
N ALA A 106 8.97 -8.56 -0.20
CA ALA A 106 9.63 -7.70 0.79
C ALA A 106 9.91 -6.27 0.28
N PRO A 107 10.39 -6.05 -0.96
CA PRO A 107 10.59 -4.70 -1.48
C PRO A 107 9.27 -3.92 -1.61
N ALA A 108 8.21 -4.57 -2.09
CA ALA A 108 6.89 -3.96 -2.23
C ALA A 108 6.30 -3.56 -0.87
N LEU A 109 6.40 -4.43 0.13
CA LEU A 109 5.94 -4.14 1.50
C LEU A 109 6.76 -3.02 2.16
N THR A 110 8.06 -2.95 1.90
CA THR A 110 8.93 -1.88 2.42
C THR A 110 8.50 -0.52 1.85
N VAL A 111 8.31 -0.44 0.54
CA VAL A 111 7.84 0.79 -0.13
C VAL A 111 6.43 1.16 0.37
N ALA A 112 5.53 0.17 0.51
CA ALA A 112 4.19 0.41 1.04
C ALA A 112 4.22 0.95 2.48
N PHE A 113 5.10 0.44 3.34
CA PHE A 113 5.26 0.92 4.71
C PHE A 113 5.70 2.38 4.76
N ILE A 114 6.77 2.70 4.02
CA ILE A 114 7.28 4.07 3.92
C ILE A 114 6.17 5.00 3.41
N PHE A 115 5.46 4.61 2.36
CA PHE A 115 4.34 5.37 1.81
C PHE A 115 3.21 5.60 2.83
N CYS A 116 2.86 4.57 3.62
CA CYS A 116 1.84 4.70 4.65
C CYS A 116 2.26 5.66 5.76
N VAL A 117 3.52 5.61 6.20
CA VAL A 117 4.07 6.55 7.19
C VAL A 117 4.00 7.98 6.65
N PHE A 118 4.45 8.23 5.42
CA PHE A 118 4.34 9.55 4.80
C PHE A 118 2.90 10.04 4.70
N THR A 119 1.98 9.16 4.32
CA THR A 119 0.54 9.50 4.25
C THR A 119 0.00 9.88 5.63
N ALA A 120 0.32 9.11 6.67
CA ALA A 120 -0.11 9.37 8.04
C ALA A 120 0.51 10.67 8.60
N LEU A 121 1.79 10.96 8.30
CA LEU A 121 2.43 12.23 8.65
C LEU A 121 1.74 13.43 7.99
N LYS A 122 1.35 13.29 6.72
CA LYS A 122 0.61 14.35 6.01
C LYS A 122 -0.76 14.58 6.66
N LEU A 123 -1.48 13.52 7.01
CA LEU A 123 -2.76 13.61 7.72
C LEU A 123 -2.61 14.27 9.10
N GLN A 124 -1.54 13.96 9.82
CA GLN A 124 -1.25 14.58 11.11
C GLN A 124 -1.00 16.08 11.01
N LYS A 125 -0.23 16.53 10.01
CA LYS A 125 0.00 17.97 9.76
C LYS A 125 -1.30 18.70 9.43
N LEU A 126 -2.15 18.11 8.58
CA LEU A 126 -3.44 18.70 8.22
C LEU A 126 -4.37 18.83 9.44
N ALA A 127 -4.42 17.79 10.28
CA ALA A 127 -5.22 17.82 11.52
C ALA A 127 -4.70 18.81 12.57
N ALA A 128 -3.41 19.15 12.55
CA ALA A 128 -2.85 20.19 13.41
C ALA A 128 -3.26 21.59 12.94
N HIS A 129 -3.14 21.88 11.64
CA HIS A 129 -3.55 23.18 11.07
C HIS A 129 -5.04 23.49 11.28
N GLU A 130 -5.93 22.50 11.12
CA GLU A 130 -7.37 22.68 11.34
C GLU A 130 -7.70 23.06 12.80
N LYS A 131 -6.84 22.67 13.75
CA LYS A 131 -7.02 23.04 15.16
C LYS A 131 -6.62 24.50 15.42
N ASP A 132 -5.64 25.03 14.70
CA ASP A 132 -5.14 26.40 14.87
C ASP A 132 -6.09 27.44 14.24
N ASP A 133 -6.83 27.08 13.18
CA ASP A 133 -7.82 27.96 12.52
C ASP A 133 -9.13 28.17 13.33
N HIS A 134 -9.30 27.42 14.42
CA HIS A 134 -10.53 27.40 15.26
C HIS A 134 -10.30 27.89 16.70
N VAL A 135 -9.12 28.43 17.01
CA VAL A 135 -8.77 29.12 18.26
C VAL A 135 -8.70 30.62 18.01
#